data_AF-A0A9D2LTT4-F1
#
_entry.id   AF-A0A9D2LTT4-F1
#
_cell.length_a   1.000
_cell.length_b   1.000
_cell.length_c   1.000
_cell.angle_alpha   90.00
_cell.angle_beta   90.00
_cell.angle_gamma   90.00
#
_symmetry.space_group_name_H-M   'P 1'
#
loop_
_entity.id
_entity.type
_entity.pdbx_description
1 polymer ?
#
loop_
_entity_poly.entity_id
_entity_poly.type
_entity_poly.pdbx_seq_one_letter_code
_entity_poly.pdbx_strand_id
1 'polypeptide(L)'
;MTQVALFSALIILMAFTPFLGYIPLGFTRATIIHIPVIIGALVLGPKKGAFLGFVFGLTSLINNTMNPTPTSFVFTPFYSLGEYSGGLQSLIICFIPRILIGIVPYYVYHFIKKIIKSPKVSALGLVLSGISGALTNTLLVMNLIFLFFREGYASANEVASNAVYGFILSVIGINGVPEAIVAGILTLLIGKVLLNPNVRSKLGF
;
A
#
# COMPACT_ATOMS: atom_id res chain seq x y z
N MET A 1 -4.81 -9.93 -19.94
CA MET A 1 -3.38 -9.56 -19.80
C MET A 1 -3.19 -8.06 -19.94
N THR A 2 -3.77 -7.43 -20.97
CA THR A 2 -3.73 -5.98 -21.24
C THR A 2 -4.10 -5.09 -20.04
N GLN A 3 -5.15 -5.43 -19.28
CA GLN A 3 -5.56 -4.66 -18.11
C GLN A 3 -4.54 -4.68 -16.97
N VAL A 4 -3.89 -5.83 -16.73
CA VAL A 4 -2.81 -5.92 -15.74
C VAL A 4 -1.65 -5.04 -16.18
N ALA A 5 -1.28 -5.07 -17.47
CA ALA A 5 -0.23 -4.20 -18.01
C ALA A 5 -0.56 -2.71 -17.88
N LEU A 6 -1.81 -2.30 -18.11
CA LEU A 6 -2.29 -0.93 -17.91
C LEU A 6 -2.17 -0.48 -16.44
N PHE A 7 -2.68 -1.27 -15.50
CA PHE A 7 -2.54 -0.96 -14.08
C PHE A 7 -1.08 -0.97 -13.62
N SER A 8 -0.26 -1.91 -14.12
CA SER A 8 1.19 -1.93 -13.85
C SER A 8 1.89 -0.68 -14.40
N ALA A 9 1.59 -0.27 -15.63
CA ALA A 9 2.14 0.95 -16.22
C ALA A 9 1.74 2.19 -15.42
N LEU A 10 0.49 2.26 -14.97
CA LEU A 10 0.00 3.35 -14.12
C LEU A 10 0.71 3.37 -12.75
N ILE A 11 0.90 2.21 -12.12
CA ILE A 11 1.65 2.07 -10.86
C ILE A 11 3.10 2.55 -11.04
N ILE A 12 3.77 2.14 -12.12
CA ILE A 12 5.13 2.56 -12.44
C ILE A 12 5.17 4.07 -12.66
N LEU A 13 4.26 4.62 -13.47
CA LEU A 13 4.18 6.05 -13.73
C LEU A 13 4.00 6.84 -12.43
N MET A 14 3.07 6.45 -11.57
CA MET A 14 2.85 7.09 -10.26
C MET A 14 4.07 6.95 -9.34
N ALA A 15 4.79 5.83 -9.37
CA ALA A 15 5.97 5.62 -8.55
C ALA A 15 7.14 6.55 -8.92
N PHE A 16 7.25 6.89 -10.21
CA PHE A 16 8.29 7.80 -10.72
C PHE A 16 7.85 9.25 -10.86
N THR A 17 6.56 9.57 -10.68
CA THR A 17 6.10 10.96 -10.60
C THR A 17 6.15 11.48 -9.16
N PRO A 18 6.99 12.49 -8.85
CA PRO A 18 7.03 13.08 -7.53
C PRO A 18 5.67 13.72 -7.18
N PHE A 19 5.28 13.65 -5.90
CA PHE A 19 3.99 14.13 -5.34
C PHE A 19 2.72 13.38 -5.78
N LEU A 20 2.78 12.53 -6.79
CA LEU A 20 1.61 11.79 -7.27
C LEU A 20 1.50 10.39 -6.64
N GLY A 21 2.61 9.65 -6.57
CA GLY A 21 2.64 8.33 -5.94
C GLY A 21 3.11 8.33 -4.49
N TYR A 22 4.13 9.13 -4.19
CA TYR A 22 4.72 9.28 -2.86
C TYR A 22 4.73 10.75 -2.46
N ILE A 23 3.99 11.11 -1.42
CA ILE A 23 3.94 12.47 -0.86
C ILE A 23 4.88 12.52 0.35
N PRO A 24 5.99 13.28 0.29
CA PRO A 24 6.90 13.40 1.42
C PRO A 24 6.29 14.30 2.51
N LEU A 25 5.91 13.72 3.65
CA LEU A 25 5.34 14.43 4.80
C LEU A 25 6.40 14.68 5.88
N GLY A 26 7.61 15.10 5.46
CA GLY A 26 8.75 15.32 6.34
C GLY A 26 9.42 14.01 6.78
N PHE A 27 8.87 13.34 7.79
CA PHE A 27 9.48 12.14 8.40
C PHE A 27 9.13 10.83 7.70
N THR A 28 8.02 10.80 6.96
CA THR A 28 7.53 9.61 6.26
C THR A 28 6.89 10.00 4.92
N ARG A 29 6.74 9.02 4.02
CA ARG A 29 6.08 9.22 2.72
C ARG A 29 4.68 8.62 2.76
N ALA A 30 3.65 9.44 2.60
CA ALA A 30 2.31 8.94 2.32
C ALA A 30 2.27 8.38 0.90
N THR A 31 1.58 7.27 0.71
CA THR A 31 1.48 6.54 -0.56
C THR A 31 0.08 6.66 -1.13
N ILE A 32 -0.06 6.87 -2.44
CA ILE A 32 -1.37 6.81 -3.12
C ILE A 32 -1.43 5.60 -4.07
N ILE A 33 -0.28 5.00 -4.37
CA ILE A 33 -0.11 3.87 -5.30
C ILE A 33 -0.86 2.61 -4.84
N HIS A 34 -1.16 2.48 -3.55
CA HIS A 34 -1.98 1.37 -3.07
C HIS A 34 -3.41 1.42 -3.64
N ILE A 35 -3.94 2.58 -4.01
CA ILE A 35 -5.30 2.73 -4.56
C ILE A 35 -5.49 2.03 -5.91
N PRO A 36 -4.67 2.27 -6.95
CA PRO A 36 -4.78 1.52 -8.20
C PRO A 36 -4.50 0.02 -8.02
N VAL A 37 -3.69 -0.39 -7.03
CA VAL A 37 -3.50 -1.80 -6.67
C VAL A 37 -4.79 -2.40 -6.09
N ILE A 38 -5.45 -1.71 -5.15
CA ILE A 38 -6.73 -2.11 -4.55
C ILE A 38 -7.80 -2.24 -5.65
N ILE A 39 -7.93 -1.24 -6.51
CA ILE A 39 -8.91 -1.24 -7.60
C ILE A 39 -8.61 -2.38 -8.58
N GLY A 40 -7.35 -2.55 -8.98
CA GLY A 40 -6.91 -3.64 -9.82
C GLY A 40 -7.23 -5.01 -9.20
N ALA A 41 -7.05 -5.17 -7.89
CA ALA A 41 -7.42 -6.39 -7.18
C ALA A 41 -8.94 -6.65 -7.19
N LEU A 42 -9.76 -5.63 -6.96
CA LEU A 42 -11.22 -5.73 -6.95
C LEU A 42 -11.79 -6.07 -8.34
N VAL A 43 -11.20 -5.52 -9.39
CA VAL A 43 -11.68 -5.68 -10.77
C VAL A 43 -11.14 -6.96 -11.42
N LEU A 44 -9.85 -7.25 -11.24
CA LEU A 44 -9.15 -8.33 -11.93
C LEU A 44 -9.03 -9.62 -11.10
N GLY A 45 -9.27 -9.53 -9.80
CA GLY A 45 -9.18 -10.64 -8.85
C GLY A 45 -7.84 -10.70 -8.08
N PRO A 46 -7.77 -11.55 -7.04
CA PRO A 46 -6.70 -11.51 -6.03
C PRO A 46 -5.34 -11.96 -6.57
N LYS A 47 -5.29 -12.91 -7.52
CA LYS A 47 -4.03 -13.34 -8.14
C LYS A 47 -3.36 -12.22 -8.93
N LYS A 48 -4.15 -11.46 -9.68
CA LYS A 48 -3.67 -10.32 -10.47
C LYS A 48 -3.41 -9.10 -9.58
N GLY A 49 -4.24 -8.89 -8.56
CA GLY A 49 -3.99 -7.89 -7.52
C GLY A 49 -2.67 -8.13 -6.78
N ALA A 50 -2.36 -9.38 -6.41
CA ALA A 50 -1.08 -9.76 -5.82
C ALA A 50 0.11 -9.40 -6.72
N PHE A 51 -0.01 -9.63 -8.04
CA PHE A 51 1.01 -9.23 -9.01
C PHE A 51 1.16 -7.71 -9.10
N LEU A 52 0.06 -6.95 -9.11
CA LEU A 52 0.11 -5.48 -9.07
C LEU A 52 0.77 -4.97 -7.77
N GLY A 53 0.49 -5.64 -6.64
CA GLY A 53 1.17 -5.40 -5.37
C GLY A 53 2.66 -5.72 -5.42
N PHE A 54 3.06 -6.79 -6.11
CA PHE A 54 4.48 -7.09 -6.34
C PHE A 54 5.17 -6.00 -7.17
N VAL A 55 4.54 -5.53 -8.25
CA VAL A 55 5.05 -4.41 -9.06
C VAL A 55 5.21 -3.15 -8.19
N PHE A 56 4.23 -2.84 -7.34
CA PHE A 56 4.33 -1.74 -6.38
C PHE A 56 5.49 -1.92 -5.39
N GLY A 57 5.72 -3.14 -4.89
CA GLY A 57 6.89 -3.48 -4.06
C GLY A 57 8.21 -3.25 -4.79
N LEU A 58 8.30 -3.64 -6.07
CA LEU A 58 9.50 -3.45 -6.88
C LEU A 58 9.78 -1.96 -7.13
N THR A 59 8.75 -1.19 -7.50
CA THR A 59 8.88 0.26 -7.70
C THR A 59 9.24 0.96 -6.39
N SER A 60 8.71 0.49 -5.26
CA SER A 60 9.05 1.00 -3.93
C SER A 60 10.52 0.77 -3.59
N LEU A 61 11.08 -0.40 -3.92
CA LEU A 61 12.49 -0.70 -3.72
C LEU A 61 13.39 0.21 -4.58
N ILE A 62 13.05 0.33 -5.87
CA ILE A 62 13.82 1.16 -6.81
C ILE A 62 13.79 2.63 -6.36
N ASN A 63 12.61 3.15 -6.01
CA ASN A 63 12.48 4.54 -5.59
C ASN A 63 13.20 4.83 -4.26
N ASN A 64 13.19 3.89 -3.30
CA ASN A 64 13.96 4.05 -2.06
C ASN A 64 15.47 3.91 -2.25
N THR A 65 15.92 3.25 -3.32
CA THR A 65 17.34 3.13 -3.66
C THR A 65 17.84 4.37 -4.40
N MET A 66 17.02 4.96 -5.28
CA MET A 66 17.38 6.14 -6.07
C MET A 66 17.16 7.47 -5.32
N ASN A 67 16.14 7.54 -4.45
CA ASN A 67 15.81 8.73 -3.66
C ASN A 67 15.77 8.39 -2.16
N PRO A 68 16.93 8.19 -1.52
CA PRO A 68 17.00 7.74 -0.13
C PRO A 68 16.47 8.80 0.85
N THR A 69 15.66 8.36 1.80
CA THR A 69 15.25 9.08 3.01
C THR A 69 15.90 8.44 4.25
N PRO A 70 15.89 9.11 5.41
CA PRO A 70 16.43 8.54 6.65
C PRO A 70 15.85 7.17 7.01
N THR A 71 14.67 6.82 6.53
CA THR A 71 14.02 5.53 6.77
C THR A 71 14.18 4.53 5.61
N SER A 72 14.92 4.85 4.54
CA SER A 72 15.00 4.01 3.34
C SER A 72 15.74 2.69 3.54
N PHE A 73 16.61 2.57 4.55
CA PHE A 73 17.30 1.30 4.90
C PHE A 73 16.32 0.16 5.23
N VAL A 74 15.12 0.52 5.70
CA VAL A 74 14.02 -0.41 5.97
C VAL A 74 13.41 -0.98 4.69
N PHE A 75 13.48 -0.26 3.58
CA PHE A 75 12.78 -0.58 2.34
C PHE A 75 13.70 -1.03 1.20
N THR A 76 15.02 -0.89 1.36
CA THR A 76 16.00 -1.41 0.41
C THR A 76 17.19 -2.04 1.14
N PRO A 77 17.65 -3.23 0.71
CA PRO A 77 18.87 -3.83 1.25
C PRO A 77 20.14 -3.09 0.81
N PHE A 78 20.02 -2.20 -0.19
CA PHE A 78 21.15 -1.49 -0.78
C PHE A 78 21.48 -0.16 -0.07
N TYR A 79 20.71 0.22 0.94
CA TYR A 79 20.95 1.43 1.71
C TYR A 79 21.26 1.10 3.17
N SER A 80 22.37 1.64 3.65
CA SER A 80 22.86 1.45 5.01
C SER A 80 22.97 2.81 5.68
N LEU A 81 22.47 2.92 6.90
CA LEU A 81 22.59 4.13 7.73
C LEU A 81 23.47 3.78 8.93
N GLY A 82 24.73 4.20 8.87
CA GLY A 82 25.72 3.88 9.92
C GLY A 82 26.01 2.38 10.02
N GLU A 83 25.87 1.80 11.22
CA GLU A 83 26.11 0.36 11.48
C GLU A 83 24.93 -0.56 11.09
N TYR A 84 23.79 0.00 10.66
CA TYR A 84 22.61 -0.79 10.29
C TYR A 84 22.51 -0.94 8.78
N SER A 85 22.82 -2.13 8.29
CA SER A 85 22.64 -2.50 6.88
C SER A 85 21.21 -2.93 6.63
N GLY A 86 20.61 -2.43 5.55
CA GLY A 86 19.45 -3.09 4.96
C GLY A 86 19.81 -4.55 4.63
N GLY A 87 18.93 -5.48 4.99
CA GLY A 87 19.14 -6.92 4.81
C GLY A 87 18.01 -7.55 4.01
N LEU A 88 17.97 -8.88 3.96
CA LEU A 88 16.82 -9.63 3.41
C LEU A 88 15.50 -9.23 4.09
N GLN A 89 15.55 -8.74 5.33
CA GLN A 89 14.40 -8.22 6.07
C GLN A 89 13.78 -6.98 5.41
N SER A 90 14.58 -6.12 4.78
CA SER A 90 14.08 -4.93 4.08
C SER A 90 13.26 -5.30 2.83
N LEU A 91 13.66 -6.38 2.14
CA LEU A 91 12.89 -6.95 1.03
C LEU A 91 11.55 -7.51 1.52
N ILE A 92 11.55 -8.22 2.65
CA ILE A 92 10.34 -8.75 3.28
C ILE A 92 9.37 -7.60 3.60
N ILE A 93 9.86 -6.52 4.22
CA ILE A 93 9.05 -5.34 4.55
C ILE A 93 8.54 -4.63 3.29
N CYS A 94 9.33 -4.60 2.22
CA CYS A 94 8.94 -3.97 0.96
C CYS A 94 7.91 -4.77 0.16
N PHE A 95 8.03 -6.10 0.10
CA PHE A 95 7.17 -6.93 -0.74
C PHE A 95 5.93 -7.47 -0.04
N ILE A 96 6.04 -7.97 1.20
CA ILE A 96 4.92 -8.66 1.87
C ILE A 96 3.69 -7.75 2.05
N PRO A 97 3.80 -6.55 2.65
CA PRO A 97 2.65 -5.68 2.83
C PRO A 97 2.05 -5.27 1.48
N ARG A 98 2.91 -5.05 0.46
CA ARG A 98 2.49 -4.58 -0.87
C ARG A 98 1.71 -5.64 -1.64
N ILE A 99 2.14 -6.90 -1.56
CA ILE A 99 1.39 -8.03 -2.13
C ILE A 99 0.06 -8.22 -1.39
N LEU A 100 0.05 -8.07 -0.05
CA LEU A 100 -1.17 -8.23 0.75
C LEU A 100 -2.23 -7.16 0.47
N ILE A 101 -1.86 -5.92 0.15
CA ILE A 101 -2.80 -4.90 -0.36
C ILE A 101 -3.49 -5.38 -1.64
N GLY A 102 -2.84 -6.20 -2.46
CA GLY A 102 -3.42 -6.80 -3.66
C GLY A 102 -4.41 -7.94 -3.39
N ILE A 103 -4.48 -8.44 -2.15
CA ILE A 103 -5.23 -9.65 -1.79
C ILE A 103 -6.33 -9.34 -0.77
N VAL A 104 -5.99 -8.67 0.33
CA VAL A 104 -6.88 -8.41 1.46
C VAL A 104 -8.16 -7.65 1.05
N PRO A 105 -8.09 -6.53 0.29
CA PRO A 105 -9.28 -5.78 -0.11
C PRO A 105 -10.27 -6.59 -0.94
N TYR A 106 -9.78 -7.52 -1.76
CA TYR A 106 -10.63 -8.40 -2.56
C TYR A 106 -11.45 -9.33 -1.65
N TYR A 107 -10.82 -9.96 -0.67
CA TYR A 107 -11.51 -10.83 0.28
C TYR A 107 -12.46 -10.05 1.19
N VAL A 108 -12.07 -8.86 1.64
CA VAL A 108 -12.94 -7.97 2.44
C VAL A 108 -14.19 -7.60 1.64
N TYR A 109 -14.04 -7.21 0.37
CA TYR A 109 -15.18 -6.89 -0.49
C TYR A 109 -16.12 -8.10 -0.69
N HIS A 110 -15.55 -9.28 -0.96
CA HIS A 110 -16.34 -10.50 -1.18
C HIS A 110 -17.09 -10.94 0.09
N PHE A 111 -16.44 -10.84 1.26
CA PHE A 111 -17.02 -11.17 2.55
C PHE A 111 -18.18 -10.23 2.90
N ILE A 112 -17.98 -8.92 2.76
CA ILE A 112 -19.03 -7.91 2.98
C ILE A 112 -20.20 -8.12 2.01
N LYS A 113 -19.92 -8.41 0.74
CA LYS A 113 -20.97 -8.69 -0.26
C LYS A 113 -21.80 -9.93 0.12
N LYS A 114 -21.14 -10.97 0.64
CA LYS A 114 -21.80 -12.21 1.10
C LYS A 114 -22.70 -11.96 2.32
N ILE A 115 -22.27 -11.12 3.26
CA ILE A 115 -23.05 -10.75 4.45
C ILE A 115 -24.27 -9.91 4.07
N ILE A 116 -24.09 -8.90 3.23
CA ILE A 116 -25.15 -7.93 2.91
C ILE A 116 -26.19 -8.52 1.93
N LYS A 117 -25.93 -9.70 1.33
CA LYS A 117 -26.79 -10.37 0.32
C LYS A 117 -27.30 -9.43 -0.79
N SER A 118 -26.57 -8.36 -1.08
CA SER A 118 -27.02 -7.35 -2.03
C SER A 118 -26.68 -7.76 -3.47
N PRO A 119 -27.66 -7.71 -4.39
CA PRO A 119 -27.43 -8.03 -5.80
C PRO A 119 -26.66 -6.92 -6.56
N LYS A 120 -26.54 -5.71 -5.98
CA LYS A 120 -25.81 -4.55 -6.55
C LYS A 120 -24.45 -4.32 -5.90
N VAL A 121 -23.60 -3.50 -6.53
CA VAL A 121 -22.28 -3.10 -6.01
C VAL A 121 -22.44 -2.48 -4.62
N SER A 122 -21.91 -3.15 -3.59
CA SER A 122 -22.00 -2.66 -2.21
C SER A 122 -21.04 -1.49 -2.02
N ALA A 123 -21.59 -0.28 -1.84
CA ALA A 123 -20.83 0.92 -1.52
C ALA A 123 -20.03 0.74 -0.22
N LEU A 124 -20.65 0.13 0.79
CA LEU A 124 -19.98 -0.20 2.05
C LEU A 124 -18.83 -1.19 1.85
N GLY A 125 -19.01 -2.20 1.00
CA GLY A 125 -17.95 -3.16 0.67
C GLY A 125 -16.74 -2.48 0.01
N LEU A 126 -16.97 -1.50 -0.86
CA LEU A 126 -15.91 -0.73 -1.52
C LEU A 126 -15.14 0.14 -0.52
N VAL A 127 -15.84 0.89 0.32
CA VAL A 127 -15.21 1.74 1.36
C VAL A 127 -14.37 0.88 2.30
N LEU A 128 -14.93 -0.21 2.82
CA LEU A 128 -14.22 -1.12 3.73
C LEU A 128 -13.04 -1.80 3.05
N SER A 129 -13.15 -2.15 1.76
CA SER A 129 -12.00 -2.69 1.01
C SER A 129 -10.86 -1.68 0.88
N GLY A 130 -11.17 -0.41 0.58
CA GLY A 130 -10.19 0.67 0.49
C GLY A 130 -9.49 0.93 1.83
N ILE A 131 -10.27 1.06 2.90
CA ILE A 131 -9.75 1.22 4.27
C ILE A 131 -8.88 0.02 4.66
N SER A 132 -9.36 -1.20 4.43
CA SER A 132 -8.60 -2.41 4.78
C SER A 132 -7.29 -2.51 4.01
N GLY A 133 -7.24 -2.09 2.75
CA GLY A 133 -6.02 -2.07 1.94
C GLY A 133 -4.99 -1.08 2.46
N ALA A 134 -5.42 0.15 2.76
CA ALA A 134 -4.55 1.17 3.35
C ALA A 134 -4.02 0.73 4.72
N LEU A 135 -4.91 0.30 5.63
CA LEU A 135 -4.52 -0.16 6.97
C LEU A 135 -3.58 -1.38 6.92
N THR A 136 -3.82 -2.32 5.99
CA THR A 136 -2.92 -3.47 5.80
C THR A 136 -1.51 -3.01 5.48
N ASN A 137 -1.34 -2.00 4.62
CA ASN A 137 -0.01 -1.47 4.34
C ASN A 137 0.62 -0.85 5.58
N THR A 138 -0.05 0.14 6.17
CA THR A 138 0.52 0.94 7.25
C THR A 138 0.81 0.08 8.48
N LEU A 139 -0.12 -0.78 8.89
CA LEU A 139 0.06 -1.63 10.08
C LEU A 139 1.15 -2.68 9.86
N LEU A 140 1.18 -3.40 8.73
CA LEU A 140 2.20 -4.42 8.51
C LEU A 140 3.58 -3.82 8.33
N VAL A 141 3.70 -2.74 7.56
CA VAL A 141 5.00 -2.06 7.39
C VAL A 141 5.55 -1.63 8.74
N MET A 142 4.74 -0.95 9.54
CA MET A 142 5.14 -0.40 10.82
C MET A 142 5.46 -1.50 11.86
N ASN A 143 4.68 -2.57 11.92
CA ASN A 143 4.96 -3.69 12.82
C ASN A 143 6.21 -4.47 12.41
N LEU A 144 6.44 -4.68 11.11
CA LEU A 144 7.66 -5.36 10.65
C LEU A 144 8.90 -4.50 10.87
N ILE A 145 8.80 -3.18 10.77
CA ILE A 145 9.87 -2.24 11.18
C ILE A 145 10.20 -2.42 12.66
N PHE A 146 9.17 -2.47 13.51
CA PHE A 146 9.36 -2.68 14.95
C PHE A 146 10.04 -4.03 15.26
N LEU A 147 9.69 -5.10 14.55
CA LEU A 147 10.25 -6.43 14.79
C LEU A 147 11.69 -6.58 14.29
N PHE A 148 12.02 -6.02 13.12
CA PHE A 148 13.31 -6.28 12.47
C PHE A 148 14.32 -5.14 12.55
N PHE A 149 13.87 -3.89 12.73
CA PHE A 149 14.70 -2.69 12.64
C PHE A 149 14.45 -1.69 13.78
N ARG A 150 14.02 -2.15 14.96
CA ARG A 150 13.70 -1.27 16.11
C ARG A 150 14.80 -0.26 16.41
N GLU A 151 16.04 -0.73 16.54
CA GLU A 151 17.18 0.11 16.96
C GLU A 151 17.65 1.05 15.86
N GLY A 152 17.73 0.55 14.62
CA GLY A 152 18.03 1.39 13.45
C GLY A 152 16.97 2.46 13.20
N TYR A 153 15.69 2.13 13.41
CA TYR A 153 14.59 3.10 13.27
C TYR A 153 14.55 4.12 14.41
N ALA A 154 14.95 3.73 15.63
CA ALA A 154 15.14 4.64 16.76
C ALA A 154 16.24 5.66 16.44
N SER A 155 17.40 5.17 16.02
CA SER A 155 18.57 5.98 15.73
C SER A 155 18.35 6.91 14.54
N ALA A 156 17.71 6.45 13.47
CA ALA A 156 17.43 7.25 12.28
C ALA A 156 16.39 8.36 12.49
N ASN A 157 15.54 8.25 13.53
CA ASN A 157 14.56 9.27 13.88
C ASN A 157 14.93 10.05 15.15
N GLU A 158 16.14 9.85 15.69
CA GLU A 158 16.60 10.48 16.95
C GLU A 158 15.68 10.22 18.15
N VAL A 159 14.97 9.09 18.17
CA VAL A 159 14.03 8.70 19.23
C VAL A 159 14.65 7.62 20.12
N ALA A 160 14.43 7.69 21.43
CA ALA A 160 14.86 6.64 22.34
C ALA A 160 14.25 5.27 21.97
N SER A 161 15.03 4.18 22.03
CA SER A 161 14.59 2.81 21.65
C SER A 161 13.31 2.34 22.38
N ASN A 162 13.05 2.85 23.58
CA ASN A 162 11.82 2.59 24.35
C ASN A 162 10.60 3.41 23.88
N ALA A 163 10.81 4.53 23.20
CA ALA A 163 9.76 5.39 22.65
C ALA A 163 9.45 5.10 21.17
N VAL A 164 10.22 4.21 20.51
CA VAL A 164 10.03 3.82 19.11
C VAL A 164 8.62 3.34 18.81
N TYR A 165 8.03 2.53 19.71
CA TYR A 165 6.67 2.04 19.51
C TYR A 165 5.64 3.18 19.56
N GLY A 166 5.81 4.16 20.46
CA GLY A 166 4.97 5.36 20.52
C GLY A 166 5.11 6.25 19.27
N PHE A 167 6.33 6.38 18.76
CA PHE A 167 6.60 7.09 17.50
C PHE A 167 6.00 6.35 16.28
N ILE A 168 6.09 5.02 16.24
CA ILE A 168 5.41 4.23 15.21
C ILE A 168 3.90 4.42 15.28
N LEU A 169 3.32 4.42 16.49
CA LEU A 169 1.89 4.64 16.68
C LEU A 169 1.45 6.03 16.24
N SER A 170 2.26 7.06 16.48
CA SER A 170 1.97 8.42 16.00
C SER A 170 2.05 8.51 14.48
N VAL A 171 3.01 7.83 13.85
CA VAL A 171 3.12 7.73 12.39
C VAL A 171 1.92 7.00 11.78
N ILE A 172 1.45 5.92 12.40
CA ILE A 172 0.22 5.22 12.00
C ILE A 172 -0.99 6.17 12.11
N GLY A 173 -1.08 6.95 13.19
CA GLY A 173 -2.17 7.91 13.38
C GLY A 173 -2.15 9.06 12.36
N ILE A 174 -0.99 9.67 12.14
CA ILE A 174 -0.83 10.86 11.30
C ILE A 174 -0.92 10.51 9.81
N ASN A 175 -0.36 9.38 9.37
CA ASN A 175 -0.36 9.00 7.95
C ASN A 175 -1.45 7.97 7.63
N GLY A 176 -1.59 6.93 8.46
CA GLY A 176 -2.50 5.82 8.19
C GLY A 176 -3.96 6.22 8.21
N VAL A 177 -4.37 7.17 9.07
CA VAL A 177 -5.77 7.62 9.13
C VAL A 177 -6.16 8.41 7.87
N PRO A 178 -5.42 9.47 7.45
CA PRO A 178 -5.72 10.15 6.19
C PRO A 178 -5.65 9.23 4.97
N GLU A 179 -4.64 8.35 4.89
CA GLU A 179 -4.51 7.36 3.80
C GLU A 179 -5.74 6.45 3.74
N ALA A 180 -6.20 5.92 4.88
CA ALA A 180 -7.37 5.05 4.92
C ALA A 180 -8.66 5.76 4.51
N ILE A 181 -8.85 7.02 4.93
CA ILE A 181 -10.01 7.82 4.55
C ILE A 181 -10.00 8.07 3.04
N VAL A 182 -8.87 8.53 2.50
CA VAL A 182 -8.71 8.82 1.07
C VAL A 182 -8.87 7.54 0.24
N ALA A 183 -8.27 6.43 0.66
CA ALA A 183 -8.42 5.14 0.01
C ALA A 183 -9.87 4.64 0.02
N GLY A 184 -10.58 4.80 1.14
CA GLY A 184 -12.01 4.45 1.25
C GLY A 184 -12.89 5.24 0.27
N ILE A 185 -12.71 6.56 0.22
CA ILE A 185 -13.47 7.46 -0.68
C ILE A 185 -13.15 7.15 -2.15
N LEU A 186 -11.87 7.07 -2.51
CA LEU A 186 -11.47 6.84 -3.90
C LEU A 186 -11.86 5.43 -4.38
N THR A 187 -11.73 4.41 -3.52
CA THR A 187 -12.17 3.05 -3.84
C THR A 187 -13.68 2.99 -4.02
N LEU A 188 -14.46 3.76 -3.26
CA LEU A 188 -15.90 3.88 -3.47
C LEU A 188 -16.22 4.54 -4.81
N LEU A 189 -15.66 5.72 -5.09
CA LEU A 189 -15.97 6.48 -6.30
C LEU A 189 -15.59 5.70 -7.56
N ILE A 190 -14.35 5.22 -7.60
CA ILE A 190 -13.80 4.54 -8.77
C ILE A 190 -14.35 3.11 -8.86
N GLY A 191 -14.43 2.39 -7.74
CA GLY A 191 -14.96 1.04 -7.69
C GLY A 191 -16.44 0.97 -8.08
N LYS A 192 -17.25 1.97 -7.72
CA LYS A 192 -18.67 2.02 -8.10
C LYS A 192 -18.85 2.19 -9.61
N VAL A 193 -17.97 2.95 -10.26
CA VAL A 193 -17.98 3.14 -11.73
C VAL A 193 -17.44 1.89 -12.43
N LEU A 194 -16.30 1.37 -12.01
CA LEU A 194 -15.64 0.23 -12.68
C LEU A 194 -16.36 -1.10 -12.48
N LEU A 195 -17.00 -1.32 -11.33
CA LEU A 195 -17.80 -2.54 -11.08
C LEU A 195 -19.22 -2.44 -11.64
N ASN A 196 -19.60 -1.32 -12.26
CA ASN A 196 -20.92 -1.18 -12.89
C ASN A 196 -21.00 -2.08 -14.13
N PRO A 197 -22.02 -2.96 -14.26
CA PRO A 197 -22.16 -3.89 -15.39
C PRO A 197 -22.07 -3.22 -16.77
N ASN A 198 -22.61 -2.01 -16.91
CA ASN A 198 -22.63 -1.27 -18.19
C ASN A 198 -21.27 -0.74 -18.60
N VAL A 199 -20.41 -0.44 -17.63
CA VAL A 199 -19.03 0.02 -17.85
C VAL A 199 -18.13 -1.20 -18.01
N ARG A 200 -18.38 -2.24 -17.23
CA ARG A 200 -17.65 -3.50 -17.26
C ARG A 200 -17.76 -4.20 -18.63
N SER A 201 -18.96 -4.23 -19.22
CA SER A 201 -19.17 -4.80 -20.56
C SER A 201 -18.51 -3.97 -21.67
N LYS A 202 -18.50 -2.64 -21.55
CA LYS A 202 -17.83 -1.73 -22.51
C LYS A 202 -16.30 -1.76 -22.41
N LEU A 203 -15.76 -2.04 -21.22
CA LEU A 203 -14.32 -2.16 -20.99
C LEU A 203 -13.78 -3.58 -21.25
N GLY A 204 -14.63 -4.51 -21.70
CA GLY A 204 -14.23 -5.87 -22.07
C GLY A 204 -13.75 -6.73 -20.88
N PHE A 205 -14.29 -6.50 -19.69
CA PHE A 205 -13.99 -7.25 -18.45
C PHE A 205 -14.85 -8.50 -18.27
#